data_AF-A0A9W6BLB9-F1
#
_entry.id   AF-A0A9W6BLB9-F1
#
_cell.length_a   1.000
_cell.length_b   1.000
_cell.length_c   1.000
_cell.angle_alpha   90.00
_cell.angle_beta   90.00
_cell.angle_gamma   90.00
#
_symmetry.space_group_name_H-M   'P 1'
#
loop_
_entity.id
_entity.type
_entity.pdbx_description
1 polymer ?
#
loop_
_entity_poly.entity_id
_entity_poly.type
_entity_poly.pdbx_seq_one_letter_code
_entity_poly.pdbx_strand_id
1 'polypeptide(L)'
;MRVPGDRVPCVDVLKTLSQAVAKAVGKSEQVVMCSLATDRPMIFSGSTEPCAYGWFMSVGAIGGEKNKTISAAICEVLATQLSIPAARVYIEEPNQNTCSGCYRIYRHFGSSCPLVARRRP
;
A
#
# COMPACT_ATOMS: atom_id res chain seq x y z
N MET A 1 -0.94 8.17 10.13
CA MET A 1 -1.06 9.52 9.56
C MET A 1 -1.51 10.50 10.62
N ARG A 2 -1.24 11.80 10.43
CA ARG A 2 -1.75 12.87 11.29
C ARG A 2 -3.00 13.47 10.66
N VAL A 3 -4.12 12.81 10.91
CA VAL A 3 -5.49 13.29 10.63
C VAL A 3 -6.34 12.88 11.83
N PRO A 4 -7.21 13.76 12.37
CA PRO A 4 -8.14 13.40 13.44
C PRO A 4 -9.05 12.21 13.04
N GLY A 5 -9.11 11.16 13.86
CA GLY A 5 -9.84 9.93 13.56
C GLY A 5 -11.37 10.07 13.53
N ASP A 6 -11.91 11.09 14.21
CA ASP A 6 -13.32 11.48 14.17
C ASP A 6 -13.74 12.00 12.78
N ARG A 7 -12.79 12.46 11.96
CA ARG A 7 -13.02 12.96 10.59
C ARG A 7 -12.92 11.90 9.52
N VAL A 8 -12.58 10.66 9.88
CA VAL A 8 -12.31 9.60 8.90
C VAL A 8 -13.36 8.49 9.05
N PRO A 9 -14.37 8.41 8.17
CA PRO A 9 -15.17 7.20 8.02
C PRO A 9 -14.26 6.12 7.43
N CYS A 10 -13.50 5.47 8.33
CA CYS A 10 -12.37 4.60 8.00
C CYS A 10 -12.72 3.54 6.95
N VAL A 11 -13.95 3.03 6.98
CA VAL A 11 -14.42 1.99 6.05
C VAL A 11 -14.55 2.50 4.61
N ASP A 12 -15.08 3.70 4.37
CA ASP A 12 -15.32 4.18 3.00
C ASP A 12 -14.03 4.62 2.32
N VAL A 13 -13.14 5.27 3.08
CA VAL A 13 -11.78 5.59 2.62
C VAL A 13 -11.01 4.31 2.27
N LEU A 14 -11.12 3.27 3.09
CA LEU A 14 -10.50 1.97 2.83
C LEU A 14 -11.07 1.28 1.59
N LYS A 15 -12.39 1.36 1.34
CA LYS A 15 -13.00 0.82 0.11
C LYS A 15 -12.50 1.54 -1.13
N THR A 16 -12.45 2.88 -1.10
CA THR A 16 -11.93 3.67 -2.23
C THR A 16 -10.45 3.38 -2.48
N LEU A 17 -9.64 3.28 -1.42
CA LEU A 17 -8.23 2.88 -1.52
C LEU A 17 -8.08 1.49 -2.15
N SER A 18 -8.87 0.51 -1.69
CA SER A 18 -8.86 -0.86 -2.20
C SER A 18 -9.12 -0.91 -3.70
N GLN A 19 -10.17 -0.23 -4.18
CA GLN A 19 -10.52 -0.16 -5.59
C GLN A 19 -9.46 0.57 -6.43
N ALA A 20 -8.96 1.72 -5.94
CA ALA A 20 -7.96 2.51 -6.64
C ALA A 20 -6.65 1.74 -6.81
N VAL A 21 -6.19 1.07 -5.74
CA VAL A 21 -4.98 0.26 -5.74
C VAL A 21 -5.16 -0.99 -6.61
N ALA A 22 -6.29 -1.69 -6.53
CA ALA A 22 -6.57 -2.85 -7.39
C ALA A 22 -6.46 -2.50 -8.88
N LYS A 23 -7.06 -1.36 -9.27
CA LYS A 23 -7.01 -0.83 -10.63
C LYS A 23 -5.60 -0.41 -11.04
N ALA A 24 -4.87 0.30 -10.19
CA ALA A 24 -3.51 0.78 -10.48
C ALA A 24 -2.51 -0.37 -10.63
N VAL A 25 -2.64 -1.42 -9.81
CA VAL A 25 -1.77 -2.60 -9.84
C VAL A 25 -2.16 -3.55 -10.98
N GLY A 26 -3.44 -3.56 -11.38
CA GLY A 26 -4.00 -4.48 -12.36
C GLY A 26 -4.29 -5.87 -11.79
N LYS A 27 -4.69 -5.94 -10.51
CA LYS A 27 -5.06 -7.19 -9.81
C LYS A 27 -6.51 -7.15 -9.37
N SER A 28 -7.09 -8.32 -9.13
CA SER A 28 -8.41 -8.43 -8.51
C SER A 28 -8.40 -7.78 -7.13
N GLU A 29 -9.45 -7.02 -6.81
CA GLU A 29 -9.63 -6.41 -5.49
C GLU A 29 -9.69 -7.48 -4.37
N GLN A 30 -10.09 -8.70 -4.69
CA GLN A 30 -10.18 -9.83 -3.74
C GLN A 30 -8.84 -10.18 -3.08
N VAL A 31 -7.71 -9.77 -3.65
CA VAL A 31 -6.36 -10.00 -3.09
C VAL A 31 -5.70 -8.71 -2.57
N VAL A 32 -6.46 -7.62 -2.49
CA VAL A 32 -5.99 -6.33 -1.97
C VAL A 32 -6.39 -6.19 -0.51
N MET A 33 -5.44 -5.77 0.32
CA MET A 33 -5.67 -5.45 1.72
C MET A 33 -5.22 -4.02 1.97
N CYS A 34 -6.09 -3.23 2.58
CA CYS A 34 -5.80 -1.86 2.99
C CYS A 34 -5.97 -1.73 4.50
N SER A 35 -5.08 -0.97 5.13
CA SER A 35 -5.13 -0.64 6.55
C SER A 35 -4.77 0.82 6.75
N LEU A 36 -5.48 1.47 7.67
CA LEU A 36 -5.38 2.90 7.93
C LEU A 36 -5.20 3.14 9.42
N ALA A 37 -4.23 3.97 9.80
CA ALA A 37 -4.02 4.39 11.18
C ALA A 37 -3.98 5.92 11.27
N THR A 38 -4.97 6.50 11.96
CA THR A 38 -5.12 7.94 12.22
C THR A 38 -4.53 8.33 13.58
N ASP A 39 -4.63 9.61 13.94
CA ASP A 39 -4.27 10.14 15.27
C ASP A 39 -2.82 9.85 15.70
N ARG A 40 -1.92 9.70 14.73
CA ARG A 40 -0.49 9.47 15.02
C ARG A 40 0.22 10.79 15.25
N PRO A 41 1.06 10.90 16.31
CA PRO A 41 1.98 12.02 16.44
C PRO A 41 3.01 11.95 15.30
N MET A 42 2.88 12.85 14.33
CA MET A 42 3.75 12.93 13.16
C MET A 42 4.01 14.40 12.81
N ILE A 43 5.21 14.67 12.28
CA ILE A 43 5.57 15.95 11.68
C ILE A 43 6.15 15.70 10.29
N PHE A 44 5.92 16.63 9.37
CA PHE A 44 6.51 16.57 8.03
C PHE A 44 7.04 17.95 7.66
N SER A 45 8.32 18.02 7.30
CA SER A 45 9.04 19.27 7.02
C SER A 45 8.92 20.29 8.16
N GLY A 46 9.08 19.82 9.41
CA GLY A 46 8.95 20.65 10.62
C GLY A 46 7.54 21.15 10.94
N SER A 47 6.55 20.86 10.09
CA SER A 47 5.16 21.29 10.27
C SER A 47 4.29 20.16 10.81
N THR A 48 3.32 20.54 11.65
CA THR A 48 2.30 19.63 12.15
C THR A 48 1.12 19.48 11.17
N GLU A 49 1.03 20.24 10.07
CA GLU A 49 -0.07 20.11 9.09
C GLU A 49 -0.29 18.65 8.62
N PRO A 50 -1.52 18.27 8.19
CA PRO A 50 -1.85 16.91 7.81
C PRO A 50 -0.80 16.25 6.91
N CYS A 51 -0.39 15.05 7.30
CA CYS A 51 0.62 14.28 6.57
C CYS A 51 0.37 12.77 6.71
N ALA A 52 0.82 12.01 5.73
CA ALA A 52 0.71 10.56 5.70
C ALA A 52 2.05 9.90 5.38
N TYR A 53 2.25 8.74 5.96
CA TYR A 53 3.34 7.83 5.67
C TYR A 53 2.75 6.42 5.61
N GLY A 54 3.22 5.63 4.66
CA GLY A 54 2.82 4.23 4.53
C GLY A 54 3.77 3.46 3.63
N TRP A 55 3.50 2.17 3.51
CA TRP A 55 4.19 1.30 2.58
C TRP A 55 3.19 0.59 1.68
N PHE A 56 3.61 0.29 0.47
CA PHE A 56 2.85 -0.50 -0.48
C PHE A 56 3.66 -1.74 -0.88
N MET A 57 3.03 -2.91 -0.77
CA MET A 57 3.66 -4.19 -1.11
C MET A 57 2.80 -4.94 -2.11
N SER A 58 3.43 -5.49 -3.14
CA SER A 58 2.79 -6.37 -4.11
C SER A 58 3.76 -7.44 -4.57
N VAL A 59 3.27 -8.67 -4.76
CA VAL A 59 4.05 -9.72 -5.41
C VAL A 59 4.04 -9.46 -6.92
N GLY A 60 5.15 -8.96 -7.46
CA GLY A 60 5.23 -8.48 -8.84
C GLY A 60 4.38 -7.23 -9.10
N ALA A 61 4.41 -6.72 -10.34
CA ALA A 61 3.71 -5.50 -10.75
C ALA A 61 4.11 -4.22 -9.97
N ILE A 62 5.30 -4.21 -9.39
CA ILE A 62 5.96 -3.04 -8.79
C ILE A 62 7.28 -2.79 -9.53
N GLY A 63 7.60 -1.52 -9.74
CA GLY A 63 8.80 -1.04 -10.44
C GLY A 63 8.50 0.03 -11.50
N GLY A 64 9.45 0.96 -11.66
CA GLY A 64 9.42 1.99 -12.71
C GLY A 64 8.15 2.84 -12.72
N GLU A 65 7.53 2.97 -13.89
CA GLU A 65 6.31 3.77 -14.10
C GLU A 65 5.11 3.28 -13.28
N LYS A 66 5.02 1.98 -12.96
CA LYS A 66 3.89 1.46 -12.17
C LYS A 66 3.88 2.02 -10.74
N ASN A 67 5.04 2.22 -10.12
CA ASN A 67 5.10 2.82 -8.78
C ASN A 67 4.58 4.25 -8.81
N LYS A 68 4.91 5.02 -9.85
CA LYS A 68 4.37 6.38 -10.02
C LYS A 68 2.85 6.37 -10.12
N THR A 69 2.28 5.45 -10.92
CA THR A 69 0.82 5.32 -11.06
C THR A 69 0.14 4.90 -9.76
N ILE A 70 0.70 3.92 -9.05
CA ILE A 70 0.16 3.43 -7.77
C ILE A 70 0.21 4.54 -6.72
N SER A 71 1.36 5.19 -6.58
CA SER A 71 1.55 6.25 -5.59
C SER A 71 0.72 7.50 -5.92
N ALA A 72 0.54 7.83 -7.20
CA ALA A 72 -0.41 8.87 -7.63
C ALA A 72 -1.85 8.53 -7.24
N ALA A 73 -2.30 7.30 -7.50
CA ALA A 73 -3.66 6.86 -7.16
C ALA A 73 -3.91 6.89 -5.63
N ILE A 74 -2.93 6.46 -4.83
CA ILE A 74 -3.02 6.54 -3.37
C ILE A 74 -3.09 8.00 -2.92
N CYS A 75 -2.20 8.86 -3.43
CA CYS A 75 -2.20 10.29 -3.11
C CYS A 75 -3.51 10.98 -3.49
N GLU A 76 -4.13 10.63 -4.61
CA GLU A 76 -5.42 11.16 -5.04
C GLU A 76 -6.54 10.82 -4.04
N VAL A 77 -6.60 9.58 -3.57
CA VAL A 77 -7.59 9.19 -2.53
C VAL A 77 -7.34 9.93 -1.22
N LEU A 78 -6.08 10.07 -0.80
CA LEU A 78 -5.73 10.80 0.43
C LEU A 78 -6.03 12.31 0.32
N ALA A 79 -5.83 12.90 -0.85
CA ALA A 79 -6.14 14.31 -1.09
C ALA A 79 -7.65 14.57 -1.11
N THR A 80 -8.41 13.71 -1.79
CA THR A 80 -9.87 13.88 -1.96
C THR A 80 -10.64 13.58 -0.69
N GLN A 81 -10.31 12.49 0.01
CA GLN A 81 -11.08 12.03 1.16
C GLN A 81 -10.57 12.58 2.49
N LEU A 82 -9.26 12.85 2.61
CA LEU A 82 -8.62 13.22 3.88
C LEU A 82 -7.97 14.61 3.85
N SER A 83 -8.06 15.32 2.72
CA SER A 83 -7.45 16.64 2.52
C SER A 83 -5.95 16.68 2.82
N ILE A 84 -5.24 15.56 2.58
CA ILE A 84 -3.79 15.49 2.73
C ILE A 84 -3.14 15.83 1.39
N PRO A 85 -2.34 16.92 1.28
CA PRO A 85 -1.66 17.25 0.03
C PRO A 85 -0.68 16.16 -0.37
N ALA A 86 -0.62 15.79 -1.66
CA ALA A 86 0.31 14.78 -2.18
C ALA A 86 1.78 15.08 -1.83
N ALA A 87 2.16 16.36 -1.74
CA ALA A 87 3.49 16.81 -1.32
C ALA A 87 3.85 16.48 0.14
N ARG A 88 2.88 16.05 0.96
CA ARG A 88 3.03 15.67 2.37
C ARG A 88 2.75 14.18 2.61
N VAL A 89 2.88 13.37 1.56
CA VAL A 89 2.72 11.92 1.59
C VAL A 89 4.04 11.26 1.21
N TYR A 90 4.51 10.33 2.04
CA TYR A 90 5.56 9.39 1.67
C TYR A 90 5.00 7.97 1.58
N ILE A 91 5.34 7.27 0.49
CA ILE A 91 4.99 5.87 0.28
C ILE A 91 6.29 5.12 0.02
N GLU A 92 6.57 4.11 0.82
CA GLU A 92 7.67 3.20 0.59
C GLU A 92 7.20 1.99 -0.22
N GLU A 93 7.87 1.70 -1.34
CA GLU A 93 7.68 0.45 -2.07
C GLU A 93 8.92 -0.43 -1.90
N PRO A 94 8.98 -1.29 -0.86
CA PRO A 94 10.11 -2.18 -0.67
C PRO A 94 10.24 -3.10 -1.90
N ASN A 95 11.44 -3.15 -2.45
CA ASN A 95 11.74 -3.87 -3.69
C ASN A 95 11.57 -5.39 -3.50
N GLN A 96 10.41 -5.94 -3.87
CA GLN A 96 10.12 -7.38 -3.72
C GLN A 96 10.45 -8.20 -4.97
N ASN A 97 11.66 -8.04 -5.51
CA ASN A 97 12.16 -8.92 -6.58
C ASN A 97 12.35 -10.38 -6.11
N THR A 98 12.32 -10.64 -4.80
CA THR A 98 12.42 -11.98 -4.20
C THR A 98 11.62 -12.05 -2.91
N CYS A 99 10.31 -12.31 -3.01
CA CYS A 99 9.50 -12.48 -1.81
C CYS A 99 9.56 -13.91 -1.26
N SER A 100 10.64 -14.22 -0.55
CA SER A 100 10.74 -15.43 0.30
C SER A 100 9.80 -15.36 1.51
N GLY A 101 9.38 -14.14 1.91
CA GLY A 101 8.59 -13.86 3.12
C GLY A 101 7.07 -13.84 2.91
N CYS A 102 6.54 -13.10 1.93
CA CYS A 102 5.08 -13.06 1.68
C CYS A 102 4.54 -14.42 1.25
N TYR A 103 5.34 -15.25 0.56
CA TYR A 103 4.91 -16.60 0.20
C TYR A 103 4.60 -17.48 1.43
N ARG A 104 5.16 -17.17 2.62
CA ARG A 104 4.92 -17.91 3.86
C ARG A 104 3.52 -17.68 4.44
N ILE A 105 2.95 -16.48 4.23
CA ILE A 105 1.56 -16.16 4.59
C ILE A 105 0.61 -16.83 3.59
N TYR A 106 0.98 -16.86 2.30
CA TYR A 106 0.16 -17.51 1.26
C TYR A 106 0.21 -19.05 1.29
N ARG A 107 1.30 -19.70 1.76
CA ARG A 107 1.44 -21.17 1.76
C ARG A 107 0.84 -21.92 2.95
N HIS A 108 0.29 -21.26 3.96
CA HIS A 108 -0.48 -21.97 5.00
C HIS A 108 -1.88 -22.38 4.56
N PHE A 109 -2.31 -21.98 3.35
CA PHE A 109 -3.45 -22.56 2.65
C PHE A 109 -2.99 -23.09 1.27
N GLY A 110 -2.96 -24.41 1.08
CA GLY A 110 -2.77 -25.02 -0.25
C GLY A 110 -1.39 -25.63 -0.51
N SER A 111 -1.16 -26.75 0.15
CA SER A 111 -0.38 -27.93 -0.26
C SER A 111 0.38 -27.96 -1.61
N SER A 112 1.64 -28.41 -1.49
CA SER A 112 2.47 -29.16 -2.46
C SER A 112 2.91 -28.47 -3.76
N CYS A 113 4.16 -28.01 -3.80
CA CYS A 113 4.82 -27.58 -5.05
C CYS A 113 6.25 -28.17 -5.15
N PRO A 114 6.52 -29.09 -6.10
CA PRO A 114 7.76 -29.87 -6.19
C PRO A 114 8.88 -29.20 -7.01
N LEU A 115 9.07 -27.87 -6.90
CA LEU A 115 10.05 -27.12 -7.71
C LEU A 115 11.31 -26.65 -6.97
N VAL A 116 11.57 -27.17 -5.76
CA VAL A 116 12.82 -26.90 -5.00
C VAL A 116 13.99 -27.80 -5.44
N ALA A 117 13.88 -28.50 -6.57
CA ALA A 117 14.86 -29.53 -6.98
C ALA A 117 15.94 -29.07 -7.99
N ARG A 118 16.05 -27.79 -8.35
CA ARG A 118 17.15 -27.34 -9.24
C ARG A 118 17.81 -26.07 -8.71
N ARG A 119 18.75 -26.26 -7.79
CA ARG A 119 19.87 -25.31 -7.62
C ARG A 119 20.74 -25.39 -8.88
N ARG A 120 20.92 -24.26 -9.55
CA ARG A 120 22.01 -24.01 -10.51
C ARG A 120 23.28 -23.60 -9.73
N PRO A 121 24.46 -23.68 -10.36
CA PRO A 121 25.68 -24.33 -9.87
C PRO A 121 26.28 -23.69 -8.60
#